data_AF-A6WG25-F1
#
_entry.id   AF-A6WG25-F1
#
_cell.length_a   1.000
_cell.length_b   1.000
_cell.length_c   1.000
_cell.angle_alpha   90.00
_cell.angle_beta   90.00
_cell.angle_gamma   90.00
#
_symmetry.space_group_name_H-M   'P 1'
#
loop_
_entity.id
_entity.type
_entity.pdbx_description
1 polymer ?
#
loop_
_entity_poly.entity_id
_entity_poly.type
_entity_poly.pdbx_seq_one_letter_code
_entity_poly.pdbx_strand_id
1 'polypeptide(L)'
;MAGRAVHGAAASVAAPARGFSAGSRDLAGRLSAAGDAASGTPLIGDDLAGVLGSSAASASSLARAADAQVRSALELATLLGVLTALVPIALVTAVRLLQRVRWARAARRARGLSASPAGERVLALRALQRRAPEQLLAVHPDPAAAWQAQDPAAVRALADLELRALGVERPTAARR
;
A
#
# COMPACT_ATOMS: atom_id res chain seq x y z
N MET A 1 -3.82 -11.56 -8.41
CA MET A 1 -3.34 -11.39 -9.81
C MET A 1 -2.08 -10.50 -9.90
N ALA A 2 -2.00 -9.36 -9.20
CA ALA A 2 -0.82 -8.48 -9.22
C ALA A 2 0.51 -9.19 -8.84
N GLY A 3 0.52 -10.10 -7.85
CA GLY A 3 1.75 -10.80 -7.44
C GLY A 3 2.33 -11.76 -8.47
N ARG A 4 1.51 -12.38 -9.33
CA ARG A 4 1.99 -13.24 -10.42
C ARG A 4 2.60 -12.44 -11.56
N ALA A 5 2.07 -11.24 -11.83
CA ALA A 5 2.61 -10.34 -12.84
C ALA A 5 3.99 -9.80 -12.44
N VAL A 6 4.17 -9.41 -11.18
CA VAL A 6 5.48 -8.96 -10.64
C VAL A 6 6.50 -10.10 -10.64
N HIS A 7 6.09 -11.32 -10.27
CA HIS A 7 6.96 -12.50 -10.33
C HIS A 7 7.36 -12.84 -11.77
N GLY A 8 6.42 -12.73 -12.72
CA GLY A 8 6.69 -12.94 -14.15
C GLY A 8 7.66 -11.90 -14.72
N ALA A 9 7.50 -10.63 -14.36
CA ALA A 9 8.39 -9.55 -14.79
C ALA A 9 9.80 -9.65 -14.17
N ALA A 10 9.90 -10.07 -12.91
CA ALA A 10 11.20 -10.34 -12.28
C ALA A 10 11.89 -11.57 -12.88
N ALA A 11 11.13 -12.61 -13.20
CA ALA A 11 11.64 -13.82 -13.86
C ALA A 11 12.13 -13.55 -15.29
N SER A 12 11.45 -12.67 -16.04
CA SER A 12 11.87 -12.30 -17.41
C SER A 12 13.16 -11.48 -17.46
N VAL A 13 13.49 -10.75 -16.38
CA VAL A 13 14.75 -10.01 -16.27
C VAL A 13 15.88 -10.90 -15.74
N ALA A 14 15.57 -11.86 -14.85
CA ALA A 14 16.57 -12.73 -14.25
C ALA A 14 17.04 -13.88 -15.18
N ALA A 15 16.19 -14.36 -16.09
CA ALA A 15 16.53 -15.47 -16.98
C ALA A 15 17.66 -15.16 -18.00
N PRO A 16 17.66 -14.00 -18.70
CA PRO A 16 18.74 -13.63 -19.61
C PRO A 16 20.10 -13.46 -18.89
N ALA A 17 20.08 -12.87 -17.68
CA ALA A 17 21.30 -12.63 -16.90
C ALA A 17 21.99 -13.94 -16.46
N ARG A 18 21.21 -14.95 -16.06
CA ARG A 18 21.76 -16.28 -15.72
C ARG A 18 22.31 -17.01 -16.93
N GLY A 19 21.64 -16.91 -18.08
CA GLY A 19 22.09 -17.49 -19.34
C GLY A 19 23.42 -16.90 -19.82
N PHE A 20 23.57 -15.58 -19.73
CA PHE A 20 24.80 -14.88 -20.07
C PHE A 20 25.97 -15.27 -19.16
N SER A 21 25.76 -15.29 -17.84
CA SER A 21 26.79 -15.71 -16.85
C SER A 21 27.28 -17.15 -17.05
N ALA A 22 26.39 -18.07 -17.43
CA ALA A 22 26.75 -19.44 -17.75
C ALA A 22 27.53 -19.55 -19.07
N GLY A 23 27.09 -18.85 -20.11
CA GLY A 23 27.78 -18.81 -21.41
C GLY A 23 29.19 -18.20 -21.33
N SER A 24 29.36 -17.13 -20.55
CA SER A 24 30.69 -16.51 -20.34
C SER A 24 31.65 -17.42 -19.57
N ARG A 25 31.16 -18.23 -18.61
CA ARG A 25 31.98 -19.23 -17.91
C ARG A 25 32.41 -20.37 -18.82
N ASP A 26 31.53 -20.86 -19.69
CA ASP A 26 31.88 -21.88 -20.69
C ASP A 26 32.92 -21.35 -21.70
N LEU A 27 32.72 -20.13 -22.20
CA LEU A 27 33.66 -19.48 -23.11
C LEU A 27 35.04 -19.27 -22.46
N ALA A 28 35.09 -18.82 -21.20
CA ALA A 28 36.34 -18.68 -20.46
C ALA A 28 37.08 -20.01 -20.29
N GLY A 29 36.35 -21.10 -20.00
CA GLY A 29 36.93 -22.45 -19.94
C GLY A 29 37.52 -22.92 -21.27
N ARG A 30 36.81 -22.66 -22.39
CA ARG A 30 37.29 -22.99 -23.74
C ARG A 30 38.53 -22.19 -24.14
N LEU A 31 38.59 -20.91 -23.80
CA LEU A 31 39.76 -20.06 -24.04
C LEU A 31 40.98 -20.50 -23.22
N SER A 32 40.78 -20.91 -21.96
CA SER A 32 41.85 -21.46 -21.12
C SER A 32 42.42 -22.75 -21.71
N ALA A 33 41.55 -23.68 -22.12
CA ALA A 33 41.96 -24.94 -22.74
C ALA A 33 42.69 -24.71 -24.08
N ALA A 34 42.28 -23.70 -24.86
CA ALA A 34 42.97 -23.32 -26.08
C ALA A 34 44.36 -22.71 -25.80
N GLY A 35 44.50 -21.92 -24.73
CA GLY A 35 45.79 -21.39 -24.27
C GLY A 35 46.75 -22.50 -23.83
N ASP A 36 46.26 -23.48 -23.06
CA ASP A 36 47.05 -24.63 -22.63
C ASP A 36 47.53 -25.46 -23.83
N ALA A 37 46.68 -25.64 -24.85
CA ALA A 37 47.06 -26.32 -26.09
C ALA A 37 48.07 -25.53 -26.94
N ALA A 38 47.99 -24.19 -26.93
CA ALA A 38 48.91 -23.33 -27.69
C ALA A 38 50.32 -23.25 -27.06
N SER A 39 50.43 -23.46 -25.74
CA SER A 39 51.71 -23.46 -25.00
C SER A 39 52.72 -24.53 -25.47
N GLY A 40 52.24 -25.56 -26.18
CA GLY A 40 53.08 -26.61 -26.76
C GLY A 40 53.73 -26.28 -28.11
N THR A 41 53.58 -25.05 -28.64
CA THR A 41 54.11 -24.68 -29.96
C THR A 41 55.48 -23.97 -29.86
N PRO A 42 56.58 -24.56 -30.36
CA PRO A 42 57.88 -23.92 -30.31
C PRO A 42 57.93 -22.68 -31.24
N LEU A 43 58.44 -21.57 -30.69
CA LEU A 43 58.62 -20.19 -31.21
C LEU A 43 57.59 -19.10 -30.84
N ILE A 44 56.27 -19.35 -30.69
CA ILE A 44 55.27 -18.27 -30.43
C ILE A 44 54.28 -18.61 -29.27
N GLY A 45 54.35 -19.80 -28.68
CA GLY A 45 53.38 -20.27 -27.68
C GLY A 45 53.24 -19.39 -26.43
N ASP A 46 54.35 -18.88 -25.90
CA ASP A 46 54.36 -18.12 -24.63
C ASP A 46 53.73 -16.72 -24.76
N ASP A 47 53.96 -16.02 -25.87
CA ASP A 47 53.37 -14.70 -26.13
C ASP A 47 51.86 -14.77 -26.38
N LEU A 48 51.41 -15.78 -27.14
CA LEU A 48 49.98 -16.03 -27.35
C LEU A 48 49.26 -16.45 -26.06
N ALA A 49 49.89 -17.30 -25.24
CA ALA A 49 49.38 -17.67 -23.93
C ALA A 49 49.25 -16.44 -23.00
N GLY A 50 50.22 -15.53 -23.02
CA GLY A 50 50.17 -14.28 -22.27
C GLY A 50 49.03 -13.35 -22.69
N VAL A 51 48.83 -13.14 -24.00
CA VAL A 51 47.75 -12.28 -24.52
C VAL A 51 46.37 -12.88 -24.24
N LEU A 52 46.20 -14.19 -24.42
CA LEU A 52 44.94 -14.87 -24.12
C LEU A 52 44.63 -14.87 -22.61
N GLY A 53 45.64 -15.09 -21.76
CA GLY A 53 45.49 -15.03 -20.30
C GLY A 53 45.10 -13.63 -19.79
N SER A 54 45.73 -12.57 -20.31
CA SER A 54 45.40 -11.19 -19.94
C SER A 54 44.00 -10.77 -20.41
N SER A 55 43.56 -11.25 -21.56
CA SER A 55 42.20 -11.03 -22.08
C SER A 55 41.15 -11.74 -21.22
N ALA A 56 41.41 -12.99 -20.81
CA ALA A 56 40.53 -13.74 -19.91
C ALA A 56 40.42 -13.09 -18.52
N ALA A 57 41.53 -12.57 -17.98
CA ALA A 57 41.53 -11.84 -16.71
C ALA A 57 40.67 -10.56 -16.78
N SER A 58 40.77 -9.81 -17.87
CA SER A 58 39.97 -8.59 -18.10
C SER A 58 38.48 -8.91 -18.24
N ALA A 59 38.13 -9.96 -18.99
CA ALA A 59 36.74 -10.44 -19.09
C ALA A 59 36.18 -10.89 -17.73
N SER A 60 36.98 -11.57 -16.90
CA SER A 60 36.58 -11.99 -15.55
C SER A 60 36.34 -10.82 -14.59
N SER A 61 37.11 -9.74 -14.75
CA SER A 61 36.97 -8.51 -13.97
C SER A 61 35.69 -7.78 -14.35
N LEU A 62 35.41 -7.67 -15.64
CA LEU A 62 34.18 -7.06 -16.16
C LEU A 62 32.93 -7.84 -15.74
N ALA A 63 32.98 -9.18 -15.77
CA ALA A 63 31.89 -10.03 -15.29
C ALA A 63 31.62 -9.85 -13.79
N ARG A 64 32.67 -9.75 -12.97
CA ARG A 64 32.55 -9.46 -11.53
C ARG A 64 31.96 -8.08 -11.26
N ALA A 65 32.36 -7.07 -12.04
CA ALA A 65 31.79 -5.72 -11.96
C ALA A 65 30.30 -5.71 -12.38
N ALA A 66 29.94 -6.46 -13.43
CA ALA A 66 28.56 -6.61 -13.86
C ALA A 66 27.69 -7.31 -12.79
N ASP A 67 28.18 -8.37 -12.15
CA ASP A 67 27.47 -9.06 -11.06
C ASP A 67 27.28 -8.18 -9.81
N ALA A 68 28.20 -7.24 -9.56
CA ALA A 68 28.03 -6.23 -8.50
C ALA A 68 26.94 -5.22 -8.86
N GLN A 69 26.91 -4.73 -10.11
CA GLN A 69 25.90 -3.79 -10.60
C GLN A 69 24.49 -4.39 -10.56
N VAL A 70 24.34 -5.67 -10.96
CA VAL A 70 23.06 -6.38 -10.95
C VAL A 70 22.53 -6.51 -9.53
N ARG A 71 23.38 -6.78 -8.53
CA ARG A 71 22.95 -6.82 -7.12
C ARG A 71 22.39 -5.49 -6.64
N SER A 72 23.08 -4.38 -6.90
CA SER A 72 22.59 -3.06 -6.53
C SER A 72 21.28 -2.70 -7.23
N ALA A 73 21.15 -3.06 -8.52
CA ALA A 73 19.91 -2.85 -9.26
C ALA A 73 18.76 -3.70 -8.71
N LEU A 74 19.01 -4.93 -8.31
CA LEU A 74 18.02 -5.81 -7.67
C LEU A 74 17.61 -5.28 -6.30
N GLU A 75 18.54 -4.76 -5.48
CA GLU A 75 18.22 -4.12 -4.20
C GLU A 75 17.31 -2.90 -4.40
N LEU A 76 17.65 -2.00 -5.33
CA LEU A 76 16.80 -0.85 -5.68
C LEU A 76 15.43 -1.32 -6.19
N ALA A 77 15.38 -2.32 -7.05
CA ALA A 77 14.12 -2.88 -7.55
C ALA A 77 13.26 -3.46 -6.42
N THR A 78 13.85 -4.14 -5.44
CA THR A 78 13.12 -4.63 -4.26
C THR A 78 12.59 -3.48 -3.40
N LEU A 79 13.39 -2.43 -3.20
CA LEU A 79 13.01 -1.28 -2.39
C LEU A 79 11.87 -0.48 -3.06
N LEU A 80 11.97 -0.23 -4.37
CA LEU A 80 10.88 0.35 -5.16
C LEU A 80 9.64 -0.54 -5.13
N GLY A 81 9.79 -1.85 -5.31
CA GLY A 81 8.67 -2.80 -5.28
C GLY A 81 7.90 -2.77 -3.95
N VAL A 82 8.63 -2.74 -2.82
CA VAL A 82 8.04 -2.59 -1.49
C VAL A 82 7.33 -1.24 -1.35
N LEU A 83 7.97 -0.14 -1.76
CA LEU A 83 7.39 1.19 -1.67
C LEU A 83 6.09 1.30 -2.48
N THR A 84 6.09 0.81 -3.72
CA THR A 84 4.91 0.80 -4.61
C THR A 84 3.77 -0.06 -4.04
N ALA A 85 4.08 -1.16 -3.35
CA ALA A 85 3.06 -1.96 -2.66
C ALA A 85 2.55 -1.29 -1.37
N LEU A 86 3.41 -0.56 -0.65
CA LEU A 86 3.07 0.07 0.62
C LEU A 86 2.13 1.27 0.44
N VAL A 87 2.31 2.05 -0.62
CA VAL A 87 1.50 3.25 -0.93
C VAL A 87 -0.01 2.97 -0.97
N PRO A 88 -0.53 2.02 -1.77
CA PRO A 88 -1.97 1.75 -1.81
C PRO A 88 -2.49 1.19 -0.48
N ILE A 89 -1.70 0.37 0.23
CA ILE A 89 -2.08 -0.15 1.56
C ILE A 89 -2.20 1.00 2.57
N ALA A 90 -1.21 1.90 2.60
CA ALA A 90 -1.21 3.07 3.44
C ALA A 90 -2.38 4.00 3.12
N LEU A 91 -2.68 4.21 1.83
CA LEU A 91 -3.82 5.03 1.39
C LEU A 91 -5.15 4.46 1.88
N VAL A 92 -5.41 3.17 1.63
CA VAL A 92 -6.65 2.49 2.08
C VAL A 92 -6.77 2.53 3.60
N THR A 93 -5.66 2.25 4.30
CA THR A 93 -5.62 2.29 5.77
C THR A 93 -5.88 3.69 6.30
N ALA A 94 -5.24 4.71 5.71
CA ALA A 94 -5.42 6.11 6.09
C ALA A 94 -6.84 6.59 5.82
N VAL A 95 -7.44 6.26 4.67
CA VAL A 95 -8.83 6.61 4.35
C VAL A 95 -9.79 5.96 5.35
N ARG A 96 -9.64 4.65 5.63
CA ARG A 96 -10.47 3.96 6.64
C ARG A 96 -10.27 4.55 8.03
N LEU A 97 -9.04 4.84 8.42
CA LEU A 97 -8.71 5.42 9.72
C LEU A 97 -9.33 6.81 9.84
N LEU A 98 -9.23 7.65 8.80
CA LEU A 98 -9.79 8.98 8.80
C LEU A 98 -11.32 8.94 8.87
N GLN A 99 -11.98 8.05 8.13
CA GLN A 99 -13.42 7.85 8.28
C GLN A 99 -13.77 7.39 9.70
N ARG A 100 -13.06 6.40 10.25
CA ARG A 100 -13.32 5.90 11.61
C ARG A 100 -13.09 6.96 12.68
N VAL A 101 -12.06 7.78 12.54
CA VAL A 101 -11.77 8.91 13.45
C VAL A 101 -12.80 10.02 13.30
N ARG A 102 -13.26 10.33 12.08
CA ARG A 102 -14.34 11.30 11.86
C ARG A 102 -15.64 10.84 12.51
N TRP A 103 -15.99 9.57 12.38
CA TRP A 103 -17.15 8.97 13.04
C TRP A 103 -17.02 9.02 14.56
N ALA A 104 -15.87 8.62 15.11
CA ALA A 104 -15.62 8.68 16.55
C ALA A 104 -15.64 10.11 17.11
N ARG A 105 -15.12 11.09 16.37
CA ARG A 105 -15.20 12.52 16.74
C ARG A 105 -16.64 13.05 16.67
N ALA A 106 -17.40 12.64 15.65
CA ALA A 106 -18.82 13.01 15.54
C ALA A 106 -19.64 12.44 16.70
N ALA A 107 -19.40 11.18 17.08
CA ALA A 107 -20.02 10.53 18.23
C ALA A 107 -19.70 11.25 19.56
N ARG A 108 -18.42 11.61 19.79
CA ARG A 108 -18.01 12.35 21.00
C ARG A 108 -18.67 13.74 21.09
N ARG A 109 -18.76 14.47 19.98
CA ARG A 109 -19.44 15.78 19.95
C ARG A 109 -20.95 15.63 20.18
N ALA A 110 -21.57 14.59 19.61
CA ALA A 110 -22.99 14.33 19.79
C ALA A 110 -23.34 14.02 21.26
N ARG A 111 -22.51 13.25 21.98
CA ARG A 111 -22.66 13.00 23.43
C ARG A 111 -22.63 14.28 24.25
N GLY A 112 -21.70 15.20 23.95
CA GLY A 112 -21.63 16.49 24.64
C GLY A 112 -22.85 17.37 24.36
N LEU A 113 -23.37 17.34 23.14
CA LEU A 113 -24.55 18.12 22.74
C LEU A 113 -25.85 17.57 23.34
N SER A 114 -26.00 16.25 23.50
CA SER A 114 -27.19 15.66 24.11
C SER A 114 -27.40 16.02 25.59
N ALA A 115 -26.37 16.59 26.25
CA ALA A 115 -26.48 17.05 27.63
C ALA A 115 -27.20 18.42 27.77
N SER A 116 -27.43 19.14 26.67
CA SER A 116 -28.11 20.44 26.67
C SER A 116 -29.35 20.43 25.77
N PRO A 117 -30.47 21.08 26.18
CA PRO A 117 -31.66 21.23 25.33
C PRO A 117 -31.36 21.88 23.97
N ALA A 118 -30.40 22.81 23.93
CA ALA A 118 -29.97 23.46 22.70
C ALA A 118 -29.19 22.49 21.78
N GLY A 119 -28.43 21.56 22.35
CA GLY A 119 -27.71 20.56 21.58
C GLY A 119 -28.60 19.43 21.06
N GLU A 120 -29.66 19.08 21.79
CA GLU A 120 -30.70 18.14 21.33
C GLU A 120 -31.39 18.66 20.06
N ARG A 121 -31.68 19.96 20.00
CA ARG A 121 -32.20 20.64 18.81
C ARG A 121 -31.24 20.54 17.61
N VAL A 122 -29.93 20.75 17.82
CA VAL A 122 -28.93 20.62 16.73
C VAL A 122 -28.85 19.18 16.22
N LEU A 123 -28.99 18.18 17.10
CA LEU A 123 -29.00 16.77 16.71
C LEU A 123 -30.24 16.42 15.89
N ALA A 124 -31.42 16.89 16.29
CA ALA A 124 -32.65 16.73 15.54
C ALA A 124 -32.58 17.38 14.15
N LEU A 125 -32.01 18.59 14.03
CA LEU A 125 -31.78 19.23 12.73
C LEU A 125 -30.82 18.41 11.84
N ARG A 126 -29.75 17.86 12.42
CA ARG A 126 -28.84 16.96 11.69
C ARG A 126 -29.53 15.68 11.25
N ALA A 127 -30.46 15.16 12.04
CA ALA A 127 -31.27 14.01 11.65
C ALA A 127 -32.07 14.33 10.40
N LEU A 128 -32.77 15.48 10.37
CA LEU A 128 -33.55 15.92 9.21
C LEU A 128 -32.70 16.09 7.93
N GLN A 129 -31.45 16.54 8.06
CA GLN A 129 -30.56 16.76 6.90
C GLN A 129 -29.84 15.51 6.40
N ARG A 130 -29.58 14.53 7.28
CA ARG A 130 -28.67 13.41 6.99
C ARG A 130 -29.35 12.04 6.94
N ARG A 131 -30.58 11.93 7.44
CA ARG A 131 -31.30 10.65 7.52
C ARG A 131 -32.22 10.48 6.33
N ALA A 132 -32.43 9.22 5.96
CA ALA A 132 -33.33 8.88 4.86
C ALA A 132 -34.78 9.24 5.25
N PRO A 133 -35.63 9.63 4.28
CA PRO A 133 -37.03 10.01 4.54
C PRO A 133 -37.81 8.91 5.27
N GLU A 134 -37.56 7.66 4.91
CA GLU A 134 -38.19 6.47 5.51
C GLU A 134 -37.91 6.38 7.03
N GLN A 135 -36.69 6.69 7.45
CA GLN A 135 -36.29 6.66 8.86
C GLN A 135 -36.91 7.81 9.65
N LEU A 136 -37.15 8.96 9.00
CA LEU A 136 -37.80 10.11 9.62
C LEU A 136 -39.30 9.86 9.79
N LEU A 137 -39.95 9.30 8.76
CA LEU A 137 -41.38 8.97 8.78
C LEU A 137 -41.71 7.83 9.75
N ALA A 138 -40.77 6.91 9.98
CA ALA A 138 -40.90 5.88 11.01
C ALA A 138 -40.92 6.46 12.44
N VAL A 139 -40.37 7.67 12.64
CA VAL A 139 -40.34 8.35 13.95
C VAL A 139 -41.57 9.24 14.13
N HIS A 140 -41.96 9.99 13.10
CA HIS A 140 -43.12 10.88 13.16
C HIS A 140 -43.78 11.01 11.78
N PRO A 141 -45.12 11.02 11.67
CA PRO A 141 -45.82 11.13 10.38
C PRO A 141 -45.52 12.43 9.63
N ASP A 142 -45.28 13.54 10.34
CA ASP A 142 -44.75 14.78 9.77
C ASP A 142 -43.61 15.33 10.64
N PRO A 143 -42.36 14.91 10.40
CA PRO A 143 -41.23 15.27 11.24
C PRO A 143 -40.82 16.74 11.07
N ALA A 144 -41.15 17.36 9.93
CA ALA A 144 -40.81 18.76 9.66
C ALA A 144 -41.75 19.73 10.39
N ALA A 145 -43.06 19.46 10.36
CA ALA A 145 -44.03 20.26 11.11
C ALA A 145 -43.82 20.14 12.62
N ALA A 146 -43.57 18.93 13.13
CA ALA A 146 -43.32 18.70 14.55
C ALA A 146 -42.04 19.40 15.04
N TRP A 147 -41.01 19.48 14.19
CA TRP A 147 -39.81 20.25 14.45
C TRP A 147 -40.08 21.77 14.51
N GLN A 148 -40.87 22.29 13.56
CA GLN A 148 -41.25 23.71 13.54
C GLN A 148 -42.08 24.10 14.77
N ALA A 149 -42.98 23.21 15.22
CA ALA A 149 -43.76 23.39 16.44
C ALA A 149 -42.92 23.29 17.74
N GLN A 150 -41.63 22.96 17.63
CA GLN A 150 -40.73 22.72 18.77
C GLN A 150 -41.27 21.67 19.75
N ASP A 151 -42.01 20.67 19.24
CA ASP A 151 -42.55 19.59 20.06
C ASP A 151 -41.39 18.84 20.77
N PRO A 152 -41.32 18.87 22.12
CA PRO A 152 -40.25 18.22 22.86
C PRO A 152 -40.13 16.73 22.56
N ALA A 153 -41.23 16.04 22.30
CA ALA A 153 -41.22 14.60 22.02
C ALA A 153 -40.62 14.30 20.63
N ALA A 154 -41.05 15.05 19.60
CA ALA A 154 -40.52 14.90 18.26
C ALA A 154 -39.04 15.30 18.15
N VAL A 155 -38.64 16.42 18.77
CA VAL A 155 -37.24 16.86 18.84
C VAL A 155 -36.38 15.78 19.49
N ARG A 156 -36.85 15.22 20.59
CA ARG A 156 -36.16 14.15 21.34
C ARG A 156 -35.99 12.89 20.51
N ALA A 157 -37.05 12.46 19.82
CA ALA A 157 -37.04 11.24 19.01
C ALA A 157 -36.14 11.38 17.76
N LEU A 158 -36.12 12.57 17.13
CA LEU A 158 -35.22 12.90 16.02
C LEU A 158 -33.75 12.95 16.50
N ALA A 159 -33.49 13.52 17.66
CA ALA A 159 -32.16 13.50 18.26
C ALA A 159 -31.68 12.07 18.56
N ASP A 160 -32.57 11.21 19.07
CA ASP A 160 -32.27 9.79 19.31
C ASP A 160 -31.97 9.02 18.02
N LEU A 161 -32.61 9.38 16.91
CA LEU A 161 -32.33 8.80 15.61
C LEU A 161 -30.89 9.12 15.15
N GLU A 162 -30.45 10.37 15.29
CA GLU A 162 -29.07 10.77 14.97
C GLU A 162 -28.05 10.13 15.92
N LEU A 163 -28.37 10.02 17.23
CA LEU A 163 -27.51 9.36 18.21
C LEU A 163 -27.33 7.87 17.92
N ARG A 164 -28.41 7.14 17.63
CA ARG A 164 -28.36 5.72 17.23
C ARG A 164 -27.54 5.52 15.96
N ALA A 165 -27.72 6.40 14.97
CA ALA A 165 -26.94 6.33 13.74
C ALA A 165 -25.44 6.63 13.93
N LEU A 166 -25.07 7.30 15.02
CA LEU A 166 -23.67 7.52 15.44
C LEU A 166 -23.16 6.43 16.40
N GLY A 167 -23.97 5.41 16.72
CA GLY A 167 -23.63 4.37 17.70
C GLY A 167 -23.51 4.91 19.13
N VAL A 168 -24.22 5.99 19.44
CA VAL A 168 -24.21 6.64 20.74
C VAL A 168 -25.55 6.38 21.42
N GLU A 169 -25.50 5.77 22.59
CA GLU A 169 -26.64 5.75 23.50
C GLU A 169 -26.77 7.12 24.17
N ARG A 170 -28.00 7.60 24.31
CA ARG A 170 -28.26 8.84 25.04
C ARG A 170 -27.72 8.68 26.45
N PRO A 171 -26.92 9.62 26.97
CA PRO A 171 -26.56 9.62 28.38
C PRO A 171 -27.86 9.70 29.18
N THR A 172 -28.24 8.62 29.86
CA THR A 172 -29.33 8.67 30.85
C THR A 172 -28.94 9.74 31.84
N ALA A 173 -29.74 10.82 31.90
CA ALA A 173 -29.52 11.91 32.82
C ALA A 173 -29.30 11.32 34.22
N ALA A 174 -28.06 11.42 34.71
CA ALA A 174 -27.76 11.02 36.07
C ALA A 174 -28.61 11.92 36.96
N ARG A 175 -29.60 11.31 37.64
CA ARG A 175 -30.31 11.93 38.76
C ARG A 175 -29.26 12.57 39.69
N ARG A 176 -29.31 13.89 39.81
CA ARG A 176 -28.84 14.62 40.98
C ARG A 176 -29.85 15.71 41.28
#